data_AF-A0A0D8HVU9-F1
#
_entry.id   AF-A0A0D8HVU9-F1
#
_cell.length_a   1.000
_cell.length_b   1.000
_cell.length_c   1.000
_cell.angle_alpha   90.00
_cell.angle_beta   90.00
_cell.angle_gamma   90.00
#
_symmetry.space_group_name_H-M   'P 1'
#
loop_
_entity.id
_entity.type
_entity.pdbx_description
1 polymer ?
#
loop_
_entity_poly.entity_id
_entity_poly.type
_entity_poly.pdbx_seq_one_letter_code
_entity_poly.pdbx_strand_id
1 'polypeptide(L)' 'MELVVVYDDRVIWHLAPGTKVRELGRLGRQFIVDKKMPGKLWLGSTPCAVTDLEMPVEVIGRGR' A
#
# COMPACT_ATOMS: atom_id res chain seq x y z
N MET A 1 15.68 6.79 -5.75
CA MET A 1 15.08 5.52 -5.31
C MET A 1 14.48 4.88 -6.54
N GLU A 2 14.82 3.62 -6.80
CA GLU A 2 14.19 2.86 -7.89
C GLU A 2 12.69 2.70 -7.57
N LEU A 3 11.84 2.96 -8.55
CA LEU A 3 10.38 2.84 -8.40
C LEU A 3 10.03 1.35 -8.38
N VAL A 4 9.64 0.86 -7.20
CA VAL A 4 9.15 -0.53 -7.07
C VAL A 4 7.66 -0.53 -7.37
N VAL A 5 7.30 -1.06 -8.53
CA VAL A 5 5.90 -1.29 -8.91
C VAL A 5 5.50 -2.69 -8.50
N VAL A 6 4.36 -2.79 -7.83
CA VAL A 6 3.76 -4.03 -7.35
C VAL A 6 2.51 -4.29 -8.18
N TYR A 7 2.45 -5.47 -8.79
CA TYR A 7 1.34 -5.90 -9.64
C TYR A 7 0.43 -6.92 -8.96
N ASP A 8 0.92 -7.57 -7.89
CA ASP A 8 0.20 -8.60 -7.14
C ASP A 8 0.00 -8.13 -5.69
N ASP A 9 -1.25 -8.12 -5.25
CA ASP A 9 -1.65 -7.64 -3.93
C ASP A 9 -1.05 -8.51 -2.81
N ARG A 10 -0.71 -9.78 -3.08
CA ARG A 10 0.01 -10.69 -2.16
C ARG A 10 1.34 -10.11 -1.69
N VAL A 11 2.00 -9.31 -2.52
CA VAL A 11 3.26 -8.65 -2.13
C VAL A 11 3.03 -7.62 -1.03
N ILE A 12 1.86 -6.95 -1.03
CA ILE A 12 1.50 -5.93 -0.04
C ILE A 12 1.45 -6.53 1.38
N TRP A 13 1.03 -7.79 1.51
CA TRP A 13 0.99 -8.51 2.79
C TRP A 13 2.37 -8.69 3.43
N HIS A 14 3.43 -8.65 2.63
CA HIS A 14 4.80 -8.84 3.07
C HIS A 14 5.59 -7.52 3.16
N LEU A 15 4.95 -6.39 2.84
CA LEU A 15 5.58 -5.08 3.01
C LEU A 15 5.72 -4.75 4.50
N ALA A 16 6.80 -4.05 4.82
CA ALA A 16 7.04 -3.62 6.19
C ALA A 16 5.91 -2.67 6.67
N PRO A 17 5.46 -2.80 7.93
CA PRO A 17 4.67 -1.79 8.62
C PRO A 17 5.06 -0.34 8.31
N GLY A 18 4.08 0.51 7.99
CA GLY A 18 4.31 1.92 7.67
C GLY A 18 4.82 2.20 6.25
N THR A 19 5.03 1.17 5.42
CA THR A 19 5.29 1.35 3.99
C THR A 19 4.13 2.10 3.34
N LYS A 20 4.46 3.08 2.50
CA LYS A 20 3.50 3.89 1.76
C LYS A 20 3.43 3.38 0.33
N VAL A 21 2.22 3.10 -0.13
CA VAL A 21 1.95 2.70 -1.51
C VAL A 21 0.97 3.67 -2.16
N ARG A 22 1.08 3.83 -3.47
CA ARG A 22 0.17 4.67 -4.27
C ARG A 22 -0.37 3.86 -5.44
N GLU A 23 -1.67 3.92 -5.66
CA GLU A 23 -2.28 3.34 -6.86
C GLU A 23 -1.79 4.06 -8.11
N LEU A 24 -1.44 3.31 -9.15
CA LEU A 24 -1.12 3.86 -10.47
C LEU A 24 -2.36 4.05 -11.34
N GLY A 25 -3.50 3.53 -10.88
CA GLY A 25 -4.80 3.67 -11.51
C GLY A 25 -5.41 5.07 -11.38
N ARG A 26 -6.67 5.20 -11.81
CA ARG A 26 -7.32 6.51 -11.98
C ARG A 26 -7.44 7.31 -10.68
N LEU A 27 -7.61 6.64 -9.54
CA LEU A 27 -7.86 7.30 -8.26
C LEU A 27 -6.57 7.82 -7.60
N GLY A 28 -5.41 7.22 -7.90
CA GLY A 28 -4.11 7.66 -7.37
C GLY A 28 -4.01 7.69 -5.84
N ARG A 29 -4.82 6.88 -5.14
CA ARG A 29 -4.93 6.93 -3.67
C ARG A 29 -3.63 6.47 -3.04
N GLN A 30 -3.31 7.05 -1.89
CA GLN A 30 -2.13 6.70 -1.11
C GLN A 30 -2.54 5.99 0.16
N PHE A 31 -1.89 4.86 0.41
CA PHE A 31 -2.16 4.00 1.54
C PHE A 31 -0.90 3.78 2.37
N ILE A 32 -1.10 3.56 3.66
CA ILE A 32 -0.03 3.19 4.59
C ILE A 32 -0.30 1.78 5.11
N VAL A 33 0.67 0.88 4.97
CA VAL A 33 0.59 -0.48 5.54
C VAL A 33 0.45 -0.37 7.05
N ASP A 34 -0.60 -1.00 7.60
CA ASP A 34 -0.88 -0.98 9.03
C ASP A 34 0.29 -1.58 9.84
N LYS A 35 0.52 -1.06 11.06
CA LYS A 35 1.62 -1.51 11.92
C LYS A 35 1.27 -2.71 12.83
N LYS A 36 0.00 -2.99 13.03
CA LYS A 36 -0.55 -3.89 14.04
C LYS A 36 -1.46 -4.97 13.45
N MET A 37 -2.14 -4.68 12.33
CA MET A 37 -3.11 -5.57 11.69
C MET A 37 -2.64 -5.98 10.29
N PRO A 38 -2.15 -7.21 10.11
CA PRO A 38 -1.76 -7.73 8.79
C PRO A 38 -2.91 -7.64 7.78
N GLY A 39 -2.59 -7.29 6.53
CA GLY A 39 -3.60 -7.18 5.45
C GLY A 39 -4.51 -5.94 5.54
N LYS A 40 -4.25 -5.03 6.49
CA LYS A 40 -4.92 -3.73 6.57
C LYS A 40 -4.01 -2.59 6.11
N LEU A 41 -4.65 -1.59 5.52
CA LEU A 41 -4.06 -0.38 5.01
C LEU A 41 -4.81 0.83 5.57
N TRP A 42 -4.14 1.98 5.65
CA TRP A 42 -4.76 3.25 6.03
C TRP A 42 -4.79 4.21 4.86
N LEU A 43 -5.99 4.66 4.50
CA LEU A 43 -6.22 5.83 3.66
C LEU A 43 -6.53 7.01 4.58
N GLY A 44 -5.51 7.77 4.96
CA GLY A 44 -5.66 8.80 6.01
C GLY A 44 -6.04 8.16 7.35
N SER A 45 -7.27 8.42 7.83
CA SER A 45 -7.83 7.83 9.05
C SER A 45 -8.79 6.66 8.81
N THR A 46 -9.00 6.27 7.54
CA THR A 46 -9.91 5.19 7.17
C THR A 46 -9.15 3.88 6.99
N PRO A 47 -9.53 2.78 7.67
CA PRO A 47 -8.95 1.47 7.44
C PRO A 47 -9.53 0.83 6.17
N CYS A 48 -8.67 0.29 5.32
CA CYS A 48 -9.00 -0.43 4.08
C CYS A 48 -8.39 -1.84 4.11
N ALA A 49 -8.99 -2.78 3.37
CA ALA A 49 -8.37 -4.07 3.10
C ALA A 49 -7.38 -3.95 1.93
N VAL A 50 -6.38 -4.82 1.88
CA VAL A 50 -5.47 -4.91 0.72
C VAL A 50 -6.25 -5.15 -0.59
N THR A 51 -7.34 -5.91 -0.55
CA THR A 51 -8.21 -6.18 -1.69
C THR A 51 -8.96 -4.96 -2.23
N ASP A 52 -8.96 -3.84 -1.49
CA ASP A 52 -9.60 -2.58 -1.94
C ASP A 52 -8.67 -1.73 -2.83
N LEU A 53 -7.41 -2.15 -2.98
CA LEU A 53 -6.43 -1.50 -3.85
C LEU A 53 -6.76 -1.74 -5.32
N GLU A 54 -6.69 -0.66 -6.09
CA GLU A 54 -6.58 -0.74 -7.55
C GLU A 54 -5.11 -1.04 -7.90
N MET A 55 -4.85 -2.26 -8.36
CA MET A 55 -3.54 -2.67 -8.86
C MET A 55 -3.30 -2.15 -10.28
N PRO A 56 -2.05 -1.83 -10.68
CA PRO A 56 -0.83 -1.89 -9.89
C PRO A 56 -0.66 -0.69 -8.95
N VAL A 57 0.18 -0.87 -7.93
CA VAL A 57 0.60 0.20 -7.02
C VAL A 57 2.11 0.39 -7.09
N GLU A 58 2.59 1.55 -6.70
CA GLU A 58 4.03 1.82 -6.54
C GLU A 58 4.36 2.07 -5.05
N VAL A 59 5.54 1.64 -4.62
CA VAL A 59 6.06 1.92 -3.29
C VAL A 59 6.71 3.30 -3.27
N ILE A 60 6.09 4.26 -2.60
CA ILE A 60 6.53 5.67 -2.56
C ILE A 60 7.31 6.04 -1.29
N GLY A 61 7.39 5.13 -0.32
CA GLY A 61 8.19 5.33 0.89
C GLY A 61 8.14 4.15 1.84
N ARG A 62 9.17 3.98 2.66
CA ARG A 62 9.20 2.98 3.74
C ARG A 62 8.97 3.68 5.08
N GLY A 63 8.16 3.09 5.95
CA GLY A 63 7.98 3.59 7.32
C GLY A 63 9.33 3.58 8.04
N ARG A 64 9.69 4.70 8.67
CA ARG A 64 10.79 4.74 9.66
C ARG A 64 10.33 4.09 10.96
#